data_AF-F3FWX7-F1
#
_entry.id   AF-F3FWX7-F1
#
_cell.length_a   1.000
_cell.length_b   1.000
_cell.length_c   1.000
_cell.angle_alpha   90.00
_cell.angle_beta   90.00
_cell.angle_gamma   90.00
#
_symmetry.space_group_name_H-M   'P 1'
#
loop_
_entity.id
_entity.type
_entity.pdbx_description
1 polymer ?
#
loop_
_entity_poly.entity_id
_entity_poly.type
_entity_poly.pdbx_seq_one_letter_code
_entity_poly.pdbx_strand_id
1 'polypeptide(L)' 'AHRRPSQLSGGQQQRVAIARALVYEPRILLMDEPLGALDKKLREDLQDELRQLHRRLGITIVYVTHDQEEAMRLSQRIA' A
#
# COMPACT_ATOMS: atom_id res chain seq x y z
N ALA A 1 16.32 10.53 11.09
CA ALA A 1 14.94 10.73 10.58
C ALA A 1 14.48 12.15 10.92
N HIS A 2 14.69 13.12 10.02
CA HIS A 2 14.50 14.56 10.32
C HIS A 2 13.51 15.28 9.39
N ARG A 3 12.77 14.54 8.55
CA ARG A 3 11.76 15.09 7.64
C ARG A 3 10.37 14.97 8.27
N ARG A 4 9.61 16.05 8.29
CA ARG A 4 8.18 16.09 8.66
C ARG A 4 7.32 15.56 7.50
N PRO A 5 6.09 15.07 7.74
CA PRO A 5 5.22 14.55 6.68
C PRO A 5 5.05 15.50 5.48
N SER A 6 4.93 16.80 5.74
CA SER A 6 4.82 17.83 4.69
C SER A 6 6.06 17.99 3.80
N GLN A 7 7.20 17.41 4.20
CA GLN A 7 8.46 17.45 3.45
C GLN A 7 8.71 16.14 2.68
N LEU A 8 7.74 15.22 2.69
CA LEU A 8 7.81 13.93 2.01
C LEU A 8 6.98 13.97 0.72
N SER A 9 7.46 13.31 -0.33
CA SER A 9 6.64 13.06 -1.53
C SER A 9 5.44 12.18 -1.21
N GLY A 10 4.40 12.17 -2.06
CA GLY A 10 3.21 11.34 -1.85
C GLY A 10 3.54 9.87 -1.59
N GLY A 11 4.43 9.27 -2.40
CA GLY A 11 4.86 7.90 -2.20
C GLY A 11 5.73 7.67 -0.95
N GLN A 12 6.44 8.69 -0.47
CA GLN A 12 7.14 8.60 0.81
C GLN A 12 6.16 8.65 1.98
N GLN A 13 5.15 9.52 1.91
CA GLN A 13 4.08 9.57 2.91
C GLN A 13 3.32 8.23 2.95
N GLN A 14 3.05 7.64 1.79
CA GLN A 14 2.38 6.33 1.70
C GLN A 14 3.20 5.21 2.34
N ARG A 15 4.51 5.14 2.07
CA ARG A 15 5.40 4.16 2.74
C ARG A 15 5.41 4.33 4.26
N VAL A 16 5.43 5.58 4.74
CA VAL A 16 5.33 5.86 6.19
C VAL A 16 3.97 5.43 6.74
N ALA A 17 2.87 5.67 6.02
CA ALA A 17 1.53 5.24 6.44
C ALA A 17 1.41 3.72 6.55
N ILE A 18 1.93 2.98 5.56
CA ILE A 18 1.99 1.51 5.57
C ILE A 18 2.86 1.02 6.72
N ALA A 19 4.07 1.56 6.88
CA ALA A 19 4.96 1.19 7.98
C ALA A 19 4.32 1.44 9.36
N ARG A 20 3.60 2.55 9.51
CA ARG A 20 2.85 2.88 10.73
C ARG A 20 1.74 1.86 11.04
N ALA A 21 1.11 1.27 10.03
CA ALA A 21 0.13 0.21 10.25
C ALA A 21 0.82 -1.12 10.62
N LEU A 22 1.95 -1.43 9.97
CA LEU A 22 2.66 -2.70 10.14
C LEU A 22 3.45 -2.83 11.44
N VAL A 23 3.86 -1.72 12.06
CA VAL A 23 4.65 -1.74 13.31
C VAL A 23 3.92 -2.44 14.47
N TYR A 24 2.59 -2.55 14.39
CA TYR A 24 1.77 -3.25 15.38
C TYR A 24 1.58 -4.75 15.08
N GLU A 25 2.26 -5.28 14.06
CA GLU A 25 2.17 -6.68 13.63
C GLU A 25 0.71 -7.17 13.48
N PRO A 26 -0.15 -6.44 12.73
CA PRO A 26 -1.56 -6.77 12.67
C PRO A 26 -1.79 -8.08 11.92
N ARG A 27 -2.78 -8.86 12.38
CA ARG A 27 -3.23 -10.06 11.65
C ARG A 27 -3.93 -9.72 10.32
N ILE A 28 -4.58 -8.55 10.27
CA ILE A 28 -5.32 -8.05 9.11
C ILE A 28 -4.93 -6.59 8.86
N LEU A 29 -4.59 -6.27 7.62
CA LEU A 29 -4.36 -4.91 7.14
C LEU A 29 -5.49 -4.51 6.19
N LEU A 30 -6.24 -3.47 6.55
CA LEU A 30 -7.28 -2.88 5.71
C LEU A 30 -6.68 -1.67 4.99
N MET A 31 -6.91 -1.57 3.68
CA MET A 31 -6.48 -0.44 2.87
C MET A 31 -7.64 0.06 2.01
N ASP A 32 -8.00 1.32 2.19
CA ASP A 32 -9.08 1.99 1.48
C ASP A 32 -8.50 3.00 0.47
N GLU A 33 -8.58 2.67 -0.82
CA GLU A 33 -8.03 3.42 -1.95
C GLU A 33 -6.61 4.00 -1.72
N PRO A 34 -5.65 3.21 -1.19
CA PRO A 34 -4.40 3.73 -0.63
C PRO A 34 -3.48 4.40 -1.67
N LEU A 35 -3.67 4.15 -2.97
CA LEU A 35 -2.81 4.63 -4.05
C LEU A 35 -3.50 5.62 -5.01
N GLY A 36 -4.74 6.01 -4.72
CA GLY A 36 -5.57 6.82 -5.63
C GLY A 36 -4.97 8.19 -5.95
N ALA A 37 -4.29 8.82 -4.98
CA ALA A 37 -3.71 10.17 -5.13
C ALA A 37 -2.30 10.20 -5.74
N LEU A 38 -1.75 9.06 -6.18
CA LEU A 38 -0.39 8.96 -6.71
C LEU A 38 -0.37 8.97 -8.24
N ASP A 39 0.74 9.44 -8.83
CA ASP A 39 0.96 9.35 -10.27
C ASP A 39 1.12 7.89 -10.71
N LYS A 40 0.82 7.61 -11.99
CA LYS A 40 0.74 6.24 -12.53
C LYS A 40 2.02 5.43 -12.29
N LYS A 41 3.19 6.02 -12.53
CA LYS A 41 4.47 5.31 -12.42
C LYS A 41 4.76 4.95 -10.96
N LEU A 42 4.63 5.92 -10.06
CA LEU A 42 4.85 5.71 -8.64
C LEU A 42 3.84 4.71 -8.04
N ARG A 43 2.59 4.74 -8.53
CA ARG A 43 1.56 3.79 -8.16
C ARG A 43 1.95 2.36 -8.56
N GLU A 44 2.36 2.13 -9.79
CA GLU A 44 2.83 0.81 -10.25
C GLU A 44 4.00 0.29 -9.40
N ASP A 45 5.00 1.15 -9.12
CA ASP A 45 6.14 0.80 -8.27
C ASP A 45 5.68 0.39 -6.84
N LEU A 46 4.76 1.15 -6.24
CA LEU A 46 4.23 0.86 -4.91
C LEU A 46 3.34 -0.39 -4.86
N GLN A 47 2.62 -0.71 -5.94
CA GLN A 47 1.86 -1.95 -6.03
C GLN A 47 2.81 -3.17 -5.96
N ASP A 48 3.93 -3.12 -6.67
CA ASP A 48 4.92 -4.20 -6.65
C ASP A 48 5.57 -4.33 -5.27
N GLU A 49 5.89 -3.21 -4.61
CA GLU A 49 6.37 -3.20 -3.23
C GLU A 49 5.36 -3.83 -2.26
N LEU A 50 4.08 -3.44 -2.35
CA LEU A 50 3.01 -4.00 -1.51
C LEU A 50 2.83 -5.50 -1.73
N ARG A 51 2.91 -5.97 -2.97
CA ARG A 51 2.81 -7.40 -3.30
C ARG A 51 3.97 -8.20 -2.71
N GLN A 52 5.20 -7.68 -2.81
CA GLN A 52 6.37 -8.31 -2.20
C GLN A 52 6.27 -8.32 -0.67
N LEU A 53 5.80 -7.23 -0.09
CA LEU A 53 5.60 -7.09 1.35
C LEU A 53 4.57 -8.07 1.88
N HIS A 54 3.42 -8.20 1.20
CA HIS A 54 2.39 -9.18 1.52
C HIS A 54 2.95 -10.61 1.51
N ARG A 55 3.69 -10.98 0.46
CA ARG A 55 4.35 -12.30 0.36
C ARG A 55 5.33 -12.56 1.50
N ARG A 56 6.08 -11.53 1.91
CA ARG A 56 7.10 -11.66 2.96
C ARG A 56 6.50 -11.74 4.37
N LEU A 57 5.43 -10.99 4.62
CA LEU A 57 4.84 -10.88 5.97
C LEU A 57 3.71 -11.89 6.23
N GLY A 58 3.05 -12.41 5.18
CA GLY A 58 1.96 -13.38 5.33
C GLY A 58 0.70 -12.82 6.04
N ILE A 59 0.60 -11.49 6.18
CA ILE A 59 -0.55 -10.82 6.77
C ILE A 59 -1.77 -10.91 5.85
N THR A 60 -2.98 -10.99 6.39
CA THR A 60 -4.18 -10.89 5.55
C THR A 60 -4.40 -9.44 5.14
N ILE A 61 -4.60 -9.20 3.85
CA ILE A 61 -4.85 -7.85 3.32
C ILE A 61 -6.24 -7.79 2.71
N VAL A 62 -7.01 -6.77 3.08
CA VAL A 62 -8.24 -6.37 2.39
C VAL A 62 -7.98 -5.02 1.74
N TYR A 63 -8.05 -4.99 0.41
CA TYR A 63 -7.75 -3.82 -0.40
C TYR A 63 -9.02 -3.37 -1.12
N VAL A 64 -9.44 -2.13 -0.90
CA VAL A 64 -10.59 -1.50 -1.56
C VAL A 64 -10.04 -0.53 -2.61
N THR A 65 -10.54 -0.64 -3.84
CA THR A 65 -10.18 0.23 -4.95
C THR A 65 -11.28 0.28 -5.99
N HIS A 66 -11.40 1.41 -6.68
CA HIS A 66 -12.21 1.55 -7.89
C HIS A 66 -11.39 1.25 -9.17
N ASP A 67 -10.08 1.00 -9.06
CA ASP A 67 -9.19 0.69 -10.19
C ASP A 67 -9.09 -0.83 -10.41
N GLN A 68 -9.53 -1.29 -11.59
CA GLN A 68 -9.52 -2.71 -11.94
C GLN A 68 -8.09 -3.25 -12.18
N GLU A 69 -7.17 -2.43 -12.70
CA GLU A 69 -5.78 -2.85 -12.91
C GLU A 69 -5.08 -3.09 -11.56
N GLU A 70 -5.34 -2.23 -10.58
CA GLU A 70 -4.88 -2.43 -9.19
C GLU A 70 -5.39 -3.74 -8.61
N ALA A 71 -6.71 -3.98 -8.74
CA ALA A 71 -7.34 -5.19 -8.23
C ALA A 71 -6.71 -6.45 -8.83
N MET A 72 -6.47 -6.47 -10.14
CA MET A 72 -5.87 -7.61 -10.83
C MET A 72 -4.39 -7.83 -10.49
N ARG A 73 -3.62 -6.77 -10.18
CA ARG A 73 -2.20 -6.88 -9.85
C ARG A 73 -1.93 -7.32 -8.42
N LEU A 74 -2.75 -6.84 -7.47
CA LEU A 74 -2.53 -7.02 -6.04
C LEU A 74 -3.30 -8.22 -5.45
N SER A 75 -4.46 -8.55 -6.01
CA SER A 75 -5.39 -9.48 -5.36
C SER A 75 -5.04 -10.94 -5.63
N GLN A 76 -5.23 -11.76 -4.60
CA GLN A 76 -5.31 -13.22 -4.75
C GLN A 76 -6.75 -13.65 -5.11
N ARG A 77 -7.74 -12.87 -4.69
CA ARG A 77 -9.17 -13.05 -4.97
C ARG A 77 -9.84 -11.69 -5.04
N ILE A 78 -10.77 -11.52 -5.98
CA ILE A 78 -11.62 -10.33 -6.14
C ILE A 78 -13.06 -10.75 -5.80
N ALA A 79 -13.83 -9.87 -5.17
CA ALA A 79 -15.20 -10.11 -4.72
C ALA A 79 -16.13 -8.97 -5.15
#